data_AF-A0A0N5AIM0-F1
#
_entry.id   AF-A0A0N5AIM0-F1
#
_cell.length_a   1.000
_cell.length_b   1.000
_cell.length_c   1.000
_cell.angle_alpha   90.00
_cell.angle_beta   90.00
_cell.angle_gamma   90.00
#
_symmetry.space_group_name_H-M   'P 1'
#
loop_
_entity.id
_entity.type
_entity.pdbx_description
1 polymer ?
#
loop_
_entity_poly.entity_id
_entity_poly.type
_entity_poly.pdbx_seq_one_letter_code
_entity_poly.pdbx_strand_id
1 'polypeptide(L)'
;MINFSFYLTIGRIDEAFKEIKFIKSDKVWEHMALMCLKTRRLDVALTCLGNMGNACGARVVREAIESGEPQELQLAYLAIQLGLDDEALSLFKSCGRYDLINKFYQSKNDWNKAFEIAKDLDRIHLRNTHYHYAKNLEANDDIEGAIKHYEISHTNYEEVPRILINNSKKLESYIKKDQDPKMMKWWAQYLESHGDIDSALRFYRQASDYLSVVRLLCRDKKIEEARQLAESCNDNAACYHLARYYENTSDPKNAVHFFAKAHAYNSAIRIAKENRMTDQLANLALMAGESDMLEAARFYEQISGQTDKAVMLYHKGGMVGKAMELAFETQQLTALNLIAKDLNENSEPRILERAATFYAKTQQYTSAIKLLAYAKNYEAAIKFCTDYNVPLDESTAELLTPPKGNLIVQFTLKLCVKFLYSILLNTPMKKSSEILELINDTKKWCQMLQEIAKCCVIQGNYYSAAKKYTQAGNKIEAMRCLLKTGNTEKIIFFANTARNQDIYILAANYLQTLDWKSDENVLNNIVALYSRSNAFGHLAGFYEACAKAEIDDYRDYEKGYMALNEANRCLLKAIERNATEEERLQERCETLRKAIMDIKKFIQLQK
;
A
#
# COMPACT_ATOMS: atom_id res chain seq x y z
N MET A 1 -56.53 52.63 -35.74
CA MET A 1 -56.38 51.33 -36.45
C MET A 1 -55.36 51.40 -37.60
N ILE A 2 -55.41 52.43 -38.46
CA ILE A 2 -54.45 52.61 -39.58
C ILE A 2 -53.00 52.72 -39.08
N ASN A 3 -52.73 53.58 -38.10
CA ASN A 3 -51.39 53.73 -37.50
C ASN A 3 -50.88 52.43 -36.86
N PHE A 4 -51.75 51.70 -36.17
CA PHE A 4 -51.43 50.40 -35.59
C PHE A 4 -50.99 49.39 -36.67
N SER A 5 -51.77 49.24 -37.74
CA SER A 5 -51.45 48.34 -38.86
C SER A 5 -50.17 48.75 -39.59
N PHE A 6 -49.93 50.05 -39.74
CA PHE A 6 -48.70 50.61 -40.31
C PHE A 6 -47.46 50.29 -39.46
N TYR A 7 -47.49 50.58 -38.15
CA TYR A 7 -46.34 50.29 -37.28
C TYR A 7 -46.09 48.80 -37.11
N LEU A 8 -47.16 47.99 -37.11
CA LEU A 8 -47.06 46.54 -37.01
C LEU A 8 -46.42 45.93 -38.26
N THR A 9 -46.79 46.38 -39.46
CA THR A 9 -46.19 45.90 -40.73
C THR A 9 -44.73 46.30 -40.89
N ILE A 10 -44.32 47.44 -40.33
CA ILE A 10 -42.94 47.92 -40.33
C ILE A 10 -42.09 47.27 -39.22
N GLY A 11 -42.70 46.48 -38.32
CA GLY A 11 -42.02 45.79 -37.23
C GLY A 11 -41.69 46.68 -36.02
N ARG A 12 -42.25 47.89 -35.94
CA ARG A 12 -42.09 48.80 -34.80
C ARG A 12 -43.11 48.49 -33.70
N ILE A 13 -42.83 47.45 -32.93
CA ILE A 13 -43.76 46.93 -31.92
C ILE A 13 -44.04 47.92 -30.80
N ASP A 14 -43.06 48.70 -30.34
CA ASP A 14 -43.28 49.67 -29.24
C ASP A 14 -44.23 50.82 -29.63
N GLU A 15 -44.16 51.26 -30.90
CA GLU A 15 -45.07 52.26 -31.46
C GLU A 15 -46.45 51.64 -31.68
N ALA A 16 -46.53 50.41 -32.20
CA ALA A 16 -47.78 49.66 -32.33
C ALA A 16 -48.46 49.41 -30.97
N PHE A 17 -47.70 49.07 -29.92
CA PHE A 17 -48.22 48.82 -28.56
C PHE A 17 -48.77 50.09 -27.90
N LYS A 18 -48.23 51.27 -28.20
CA LYS A 18 -48.79 52.54 -27.71
C LYS A 18 -50.15 52.84 -28.33
N GLU A 19 -50.32 52.51 -29.61
CA GLU A 19 -51.55 52.74 -30.38
C GLU A 19 -52.66 51.71 -30.07
N ILE A 20 -52.32 50.57 -29.47
CA ILE A 20 -53.26 49.46 -29.21
C ILE A 20 -54.12 49.65 -27.96
N LYS A 21 -53.82 50.64 -27.10
CA LYS A 21 -54.41 50.84 -25.75
C LYS A 21 -55.95 50.83 -25.67
N PHE A 22 -56.64 51.01 -26.80
CA PHE A 22 -58.11 51.07 -26.88
C PHE A 22 -58.74 49.87 -27.60
N ILE A 23 -57.96 48.89 -28.06
CA ILE A 23 -58.45 47.76 -28.86
C ILE A 23 -58.66 46.52 -27.97
N LYS A 24 -59.87 45.97 -27.97
CA LYS A 24 -60.27 44.78 -27.18
C LYS A 24 -60.47 43.52 -28.03
N SER A 25 -60.05 43.53 -29.29
CA SER A 25 -60.28 42.39 -30.19
C SER A 25 -59.18 41.36 -30.05
N ASP A 26 -59.57 40.13 -29.70
CA ASP A 26 -58.64 39.00 -29.52
C ASP A 26 -57.79 38.72 -30.77
N LYS A 27 -58.38 38.85 -31.97
CA LYS A 27 -57.68 38.68 -33.25
C LYS A 27 -56.55 39.69 -33.46
N VAL A 28 -56.71 40.91 -32.92
CA VAL A 28 -55.68 41.95 -33.04
C VAL A 28 -54.52 41.64 -32.09
N TRP A 29 -54.80 41.14 -30.89
CA TRP A 29 -53.81 40.67 -29.94
C TRP A 29 -53.08 39.41 -30.42
N GLU A 30 -53.79 38.48 -31.08
CA GLU A 30 -53.21 37.32 -31.75
C GLU A 30 -52.24 37.75 -32.86
N HIS A 31 -52.67 38.65 -33.75
CA HIS A 31 -51.81 39.18 -34.80
C HIS A 31 -50.58 39.93 -34.24
N MET A 32 -50.76 40.63 -33.13
CA MET A 32 -49.66 41.26 -32.42
C MET A 32 -48.69 40.23 -31.80
N ALA A 33 -49.20 39.16 -31.21
CA ALA A 33 -48.39 38.07 -30.65
C ALA A 33 -47.57 37.35 -31.74
N LEU A 34 -48.17 37.12 -32.92
CA LEU A 34 -47.48 36.59 -34.10
C LEU A 34 -46.33 37.50 -34.54
N MET A 35 -46.53 38.82 -34.50
CA MET A 35 -45.46 39.77 -34.83
C MET A 35 -44.38 39.81 -33.76
N CYS A 36 -44.74 39.68 -32.47
CA CYS A 36 -43.79 39.57 -31.38
C CYS A 36 -42.88 38.34 -31.53
N LEU A 37 -43.40 37.22 -32.04
CA LEU A 37 -42.61 36.04 -32.37
C LEU A 37 -41.58 36.36 -33.48
N LYS A 38 -42.02 36.99 -34.58
CA LYS A 38 -41.14 37.35 -35.71
C LYS A 38 -40.05 38.35 -35.33
N THR A 39 -40.36 39.32 -34.48
CA THR A 39 -39.39 40.33 -34.02
C THR A 39 -38.64 39.90 -32.75
N ARG A 40 -38.89 38.68 -32.24
CA ARG A 40 -38.26 38.12 -31.03
C ARG A 40 -38.49 38.94 -29.74
N ARG A 41 -39.62 39.64 -29.64
CA ARG A 41 -40.00 40.51 -28.50
C ARG A 41 -40.94 39.79 -27.52
N LEU A 42 -40.36 39.06 -26.57
CA LEU A 42 -41.10 38.23 -25.61
C LEU A 42 -41.81 39.03 -24.51
N ASP A 43 -41.27 40.20 -24.15
CA ASP A 43 -41.83 41.15 -23.19
C ASP A 43 -43.25 41.59 -23.57
N VAL A 44 -43.45 41.92 -24.85
CA VAL A 44 -44.76 42.31 -25.37
C VAL A 44 -45.65 41.09 -25.62
N ALA A 45 -45.06 39.95 -26.00
CA ALA A 45 -45.80 38.70 -26.23
C ALA A 45 -46.56 38.21 -24.99
N LEU A 46 -45.96 38.29 -23.79
CA LEU A 46 -46.63 37.93 -22.53
C LEU A 46 -47.89 38.77 -22.28
N THR A 47 -47.81 40.07 -22.59
CA THR A 47 -48.95 40.98 -22.44
C THR A 47 -50.04 40.65 -23.46
N CYS A 48 -49.65 40.29 -24.69
CA CYS A 48 -50.60 39.85 -25.72
C CYS A 48 -51.33 38.56 -25.31
N LEU A 49 -50.62 37.54 -24.83
CA LEU A 49 -51.20 36.28 -24.34
C LEU A 49 -52.17 36.49 -23.18
N GLY A 50 -51.86 37.42 -22.26
CA GLY A 50 -52.75 37.80 -21.17
C GLY A 50 -54.07 38.43 -21.65
N ASN A 51 -53.98 39.34 -22.63
CA ASN A 51 -55.17 39.98 -23.22
C ASN A 51 -56.00 39.02 -24.09
N MET A 52 -55.39 37.97 -24.65
CA MET A 52 -56.08 36.87 -25.35
C MET A 52 -56.73 35.86 -24.39
N GLY A 53 -56.56 36.00 -23.08
CA GLY A 53 -57.07 35.05 -22.08
C GLY A 53 -56.29 33.73 -21.99
N ASN A 54 -55.15 33.59 -22.69
CA ASN A 54 -54.31 32.40 -22.64
C ASN A 54 -53.34 32.46 -21.43
N ALA A 55 -53.91 32.33 -20.23
CA ALA A 55 -53.15 32.39 -18.98
C ALA A 55 -52.12 31.26 -18.85
N CYS A 56 -52.43 30.05 -19.34
CA CYS A 56 -51.49 28.93 -19.34
C CYS A 56 -50.30 29.20 -20.26
N GLY A 57 -50.53 29.72 -21.46
CA GLY A 57 -49.46 30.07 -22.38
C GLY A 57 -48.56 31.19 -21.85
N ALA A 58 -49.15 32.23 -21.26
CA ALA A 58 -48.39 33.30 -20.61
C ALA A 58 -47.54 32.77 -19.44
N ARG A 59 -48.04 31.79 -18.68
CA ARG A 59 -47.30 31.15 -17.60
C ARG A 59 -46.10 30.34 -18.13
N VAL A 60 -46.31 29.49 -19.15
CA VAL A 60 -45.24 28.66 -19.73
C VAL A 60 -44.10 29.52 -20.29
N VAL A 61 -44.43 30.58 -21.03
CA VAL A 61 -43.41 31.50 -21.57
C VAL A 61 -42.68 32.26 -20.46
N ARG A 62 -43.39 32.65 -19.39
CA ARG A 62 -42.77 33.30 -18.23
C ARG A 62 -41.82 32.37 -17.48
N GLU A 63 -42.23 31.12 -17.23
CA GLU A 63 -41.40 30.09 -16.58
C GLU A 63 -40.12 29.81 -17.40
N ALA A 64 -40.22 29.80 -18.74
CA ALA A 64 -39.06 29.67 -19.63
C ALA A 64 -38.09 30.87 -19.54
N ILE A 65 -38.62 32.09 -19.36
CA ILE A 65 -37.80 33.31 -19.17
C ILE A 65 -37.11 33.28 -17.81
N GLU A 66 -37.85 32.97 -16.74
CA GLU A 66 -37.33 32.93 -15.37
C GLU A 66 -36.30 31.81 -15.15
N SER A 67 -36.47 30.68 -15.83
CA SER A 67 -35.51 29.55 -15.80
C SER A 67 -34.23 29.82 -16.61
N GLY A 68 -34.16 30.93 -17.35
CA GLY A 68 -32.98 31.33 -18.11
C GLY A 68 -32.73 30.48 -19.36
N GLU A 69 -33.78 29.87 -19.92
CA GLU A 69 -33.67 29.08 -21.15
C GLU A 69 -33.25 29.93 -22.36
N PRO A 70 -32.67 29.33 -23.42
CA PRO A 70 -32.33 30.05 -24.65
C PRO A 70 -33.52 30.79 -25.26
N GLN A 71 -33.28 31.96 -25.87
CA GLN A 71 -34.35 32.79 -26.44
C GLN A 71 -35.13 32.04 -27.53
N GLU A 72 -34.46 31.24 -28.36
CA GLU A 72 -35.08 30.39 -29.37
C GLU A 72 -36.05 29.37 -28.77
N LEU A 73 -35.74 28.86 -27.57
CA LEU A 73 -36.59 27.90 -26.86
C LEU A 73 -37.83 28.59 -26.26
N GLN A 74 -37.64 29.79 -25.68
CA GLN A 74 -38.74 30.63 -25.20
C GLN A 74 -39.69 31.01 -26.34
N LEU A 75 -39.15 31.35 -27.52
CA LEU A 75 -39.93 31.61 -28.73
C LEU A 75 -40.64 30.36 -29.24
N ALA A 76 -40.03 29.18 -29.13
CA ALA A 76 -40.68 27.92 -29.49
C ALA A 76 -41.90 27.64 -28.62
N TYR A 77 -41.82 27.87 -27.30
CA TYR A 77 -42.99 27.75 -26.43
C TYR A 77 -44.08 28.76 -26.78
N LEU A 78 -43.71 30.02 -27.09
CA LEU A 78 -44.68 31.00 -27.59
C LEU A 78 -45.35 30.54 -28.89
N ALA A 79 -44.58 30.00 -29.84
CA ALA A 79 -45.09 29.47 -31.11
C ALA A 79 -46.10 28.33 -30.90
N ILE A 80 -45.84 27.39 -29.97
CA ILE A 80 -46.81 26.33 -29.60
C ILE A 80 -48.12 26.95 -29.11
N GLN A 81 -48.06 27.97 -28.25
CA GLN A 81 -49.25 28.61 -27.68
C GLN A 81 -50.07 29.36 -28.71
N LEU A 82 -49.43 29.80 -29.81
CA LEU A 82 -50.07 30.44 -30.95
C LEU A 82 -50.51 29.44 -32.04
N GLY A 83 -50.32 28.13 -31.83
CA GLY A 83 -50.68 27.09 -32.80
C GLY A 83 -49.75 27.01 -34.01
N LEU A 84 -48.58 27.63 -33.96
CA LEU A 84 -47.57 27.61 -35.02
C LEU A 84 -46.62 26.42 -34.85
N ASP A 85 -47.15 25.23 -35.12
CA ASP A 85 -46.47 23.96 -34.86
C ASP A 85 -45.14 23.83 -35.66
N ASP A 86 -45.12 24.22 -36.95
CA ASP A 86 -43.92 24.12 -37.79
C ASP A 86 -42.80 25.08 -37.36
N GLU A 87 -43.16 26.30 -36.98
CA GLU A 87 -42.20 27.28 -36.48
C GLU A 87 -41.61 26.82 -35.14
N ALA A 88 -42.44 26.32 -34.22
CA ALA A 88 -41.98 25.75 -32.96
C ALA A 88 -41.00 24.57 -33.16
N LEU A 89 -41.33 23.64 -34.07
CA LEU A 89 -40.47 22.51 -34.40
C LEU A 89 -39.13 22.96 -35.01
N SER A 90 -39.15 23.98 -35.88
CA SER A 90 -37.91 24.55 -36.45
C SER A 90 -37.01 25.17 -35.39
N LEU A 91 -37.62 25.88 -34.42
CA LEU A 91 -36.90 26.50 -33.31
C LEU A 91 -36.31 25.45 -32.37
N PHE A 92 -37.05 24.40 -32.01
CA PHE A 92 -36.49 23.30 -31.21
C PHE A 92 -35.34 22.57 -31.91
N LYS A 93 -35.43 22.38 -33.24
CA LYS A 93 -34.34 21.79 -34.05
C LYS A 93 -33.11 22.68 -34.03
N SER A 94 -33.28 24.00 -34.14
CA SER A 94 -32.17 24.95 -34.07
C SER A 94 -31.43 24.91 -32.72
N CYS A 95 -32.16 24.63 -31.63
CA CYS A 95 -31.57 24.44 -30.30
C CYS A 95 -31.02 23.03 -30.05
N GLY A 96 -31.18 22.10 -31.00
CA GLY A 96 -30.82 20.69 -30.81
C GLY A 96 -31.65 19.94 -29.75
N ARG A 97 -32.80 20.49 -29.34
CA ARG A 97 -33.67 19.93 -28.28
C ARG A 97 -34.71 18.97 -28.85
N TYR A 98 -34.24 17.82 -29.33
CA TYR A 98 -35.08 16.77 -29.91
C TYR A 98 -35.98 16.07 -28.89
N ASP A 99 -35.65 16.14 -27.60
CA ASP A 99 -36.47 15.66 -26.48
C ASP A 99 -37.81 16.41 -26.40
N LEU A 100 -37.79 17.72 -26.63
CA LEU A 100 -39.00 18.55 -26.64
C LEU A 100 -39.83 18.33 -27.90
N ILE A 101 -39.18 18.09 -29.03
CA ILE A 101 -39.87 17.71 -30.27
C ILE A 101 -40.59 16.36 -30.10
N ASN A 102 -39.93 15.39 -29.47
CA ASN A 102 -40.52 14.09 -29.16
C ASN A 102 -41.75 14.26 -28.25
N LYS A 103 -41.63 14.99 -27.13
CA LYS A 103 -42.76 15.33 -26.26
C LYS A 103 -43.89 16.05 -26.99
N PHE A 104 -43.55 16.95 -27.91
CA PHE A 104 -44.52 17.66 -28.72
C PHE A 104 -45.36 16.68 -29.57
N TYR A 105 -44.73 15.77 -30.31
CA TYR A 105 -45.45 14.76 -31.08
C TYR A 105 -46.28 13.82 -30.21
N GLN A 106 -45.77 13.43 -29.03
CA GLN A 106 -46.56 12.64 -28.06
C GLN A 106 -47.82 13.40 -27.62
N SER A 107 -47.73 14.70 -27.33
CA SER A 107 -48.90 15.48 -26.92
C SER A 107 -49.96 15.64 -28.02
N LYS A 108 -49.56 15.56 -29.29
CA LYS A 108 -50.46 15.55 -30.46
C LYS A 108 -50.96 14.15 -30.83
N ASN A 109 -50.61 13.10 -30.06
CA ASN A 109 -50.87 11.69 -30.38
C ASN A 109 -50.25 11.21 -31.72
N ASP A 110 -49.21 11.89 -32.20
CA ASP A 110 -48.50 11.59 -33.46
C ASP A 110 -47.33 10.61 -33.20
N TRP A 111 -47.66 9.40 -32.73
CA TRP A 111 -46.69 8.43 -32.19
C TRP A 111 -45.64 7.94 -33.20
N ASN A 112 -45.99 7.83 -34.48
CA ASN A 112 -45.04 7.40 -35.52
C ASN A 112 -43.84 8.34 -35.63
N LYS A 113 -44.10 9.66 -35.72
CA LYS A 113 -43.05 10.68 -35.76
C LYS A 113 -42.29 10.77 -34.44
N ALA A 114 -42.99 10.58 -33.31
CA ALA A 114 -42.34 10.50 -32.00
C ALA A 114 -41.31 9.36 -31.95
N PHE A 115 -41.65 8.17 -32.47
CA PHE A 115 -40.73 7.04 -32.54
C PHE A 115 -39.58 7.22 -33.52
N GLU A 116 -39.82 7.82 -34.68
CA GLU A 116 -38.74 8.15 -35.65
C GLU A 116 -37.69 9.04 -34.97
N ILE A 117 -38.14 10.12 -34.33
CA ILE A 117 -37.25 11.06 -33.64
C ILE A 117 -36.56 10.41 -32.46
N ALA A 118 -37.28 9.61 -31.66
CA ALA A 118 -36.70 8.89 -30.54
C ALA A 118 -35.65 7.85 -30.98
N LYS A 119 -35.79 7.22 -32.16
CA LYS A 119 -34.80 6.26 -32.66
C LYS A 119 -33.55 6.95 -33.23
N ASP A 120 -33.75 8.04 -33.96
CA ASP A 120 -32.68 8.66 -34.73
C ASP A 120 -31.92 9.71 -33.92
N LEU A 121 -32.63 10.55 -33.16
CA LEU A 121 -32.11 11.79 -32.57
C LEU A 121 -32.26 11.87 -31.04
N ASP A 122 -33.25 11.18 -30.45
CA ASP A 122 -33.57 11.22 -29.01
C ASP A 122 -33.63 9.82 -28.38
N ARG A 123 -32.53 9.06 -28.53
CA ARG A 123 -32.43 7.66 -28.08
C ARG A 123 -32.63 7.49 -26.57
N ILE A 124 -32.31 8.51 -25.79
CA ILE A 124 -32.43 8.49 -24.32
C ILE A 124 -33.89 8.29 -23.91
N HIS A 125 -34.82 8.97 -24.59
CA HIS A 125 -36.25 8.89 -24.26
C HIS A 125 -37.03 7.85 -25.07
N LEU A 126 -36.37 7.01 -25.88
CA LEU A 126 -37.07 5.97 -26.65
C LEU A 126 -37.89 5.02 -25.77
N ARG A 127 -37.31 4.56 -24.65
CA ARG A 127 -38.03 3.73 -23.68
C ARG A 127 -39.20 4.47 -23.03
N ASN A 128 -39.00 5.74 -22.68
CA ASN A 128 -40.06 6.56 -22.10
C ASN A 128 -41.19 6.83 -23.11
N THR A 129 -40.86 6.99 -24.38
CA THR A 129 -41.83 7.15 -25.47
C THR A 129 -42.68 5.89 -25.62
N HIS A 130 -42.08 4.70 -25.57
CA HIS A 130 -42.81 3.43 -25.54
C HIS A 130 -43.72 3.30 -24.31
N TYR A 131 -43.27 3.76 -23.14
CA TYR A 131 -44.09 3.78 -21.92
C TYR A 131 -45.32 4.69 -22.05
N HIS A 132 -45.15 5.91 -22.54
CA HIS A 132 -46.26 6.83 -22.77
C HIS A 132 -47.23 6.32 -23.86
N TYR A 133 -46.70 5.67 -24.90
CA TYR A 133 -47.54 5.05 -25.92
C TYR A 133 -48.34 3.87 -25.34
N ALA A 134 -47.72 3.03 -24.50
CA ALA A 134 -48.39 1.95 -23.80
C ALA A 134 -49.54 2.46 -22.92
N LYS A 135 -49.34 3.57 -22.20
CA LYS A 135 -50.41 4.24 -21.44
C LYS A 135 -51.54 4.75 -22.33
N ASN A 136 -51.22 5.29 -23.50
CA ASN A 136 -52.24 5.72 -24.45
C ASN A 136 -53.03 4.53 -25.02
N LEU A 137 -52.37 3.40 -25.31
CA LEU A 137 -53.05 2.17 -25.73
C LEU A 137 -53.94 1.60 -24.62
N GLU A 138 -53.47 1.63 -23.37
CA GLU A 138 -54.26 1.27 -22.19
C GLU A 138 -55.51 2.15 -22.04
N ALA A 139 -55.38 3.46 -22.24
CA ALA A 139 -56.51 4.39 -22.21
C ALA A 139 -57.52 4.14 -23.35
N ASN A 140 -57.10 3.47 -24.43
CA ASN A 140 -57.94 3.07 -25.56
C ASN A 140 -58.41 1.59 -25.48
N ASP A 141 -58.28 0.95 -24.30
CA ASP A 141 -58.63 -0.46 -24.04
C ASP A 141 -57.85 -1.52 -24.86
N ASP A 142 -56.79 -1.14 -25.59
CA ASP A 142 -55.90 -2.09 -26.27
C ASP A 142 -54.81 -2.62 -25.31
N ILE A 143 -55.23 -3.57 -24.47
CA ILE A 143 -54.38 -4.16 -23.44
C ILE A 143 -53.23 -4.99 -24.04
N GLU A 144 -53.47 -5.70 -25.14
CA GLU A 144 -52.44 -6.56 -25.75
C GLU A 144 -51.34 -5.73 -26.43
N GLY A 145 -51.71 -4.62 -27.07
CA GLY A 145 -50.76 -3.63 -27.57
C GLY A 145 -49.99 -2.95 -26.44
N ALA A 146 -50.67 -2.57 -25.35
CA ALA A 146 -50.04 -1.93 -24.20
C ALA A 146 -48.97 -2.83 -23.55
N ILE A 147 -49.25 -4.12 -23.36
CA ILE A 147 -48.29 -5.08 -22.78
C ILE A 147 -47.00 -5.14 -23.60
N LYS A 148 -47.09 -5.26 -24.94
CA LYS A 148 -45.91 -5.29 -25.82
C LYS A 148 -45.05 -4.05 -25.66
N HIS A 149 -45.67 -2.87 -25.53
CA HIS A 149 -44.92 -1.64 -25.35
C HIS A 149 -44.37 -1.45 -23.93
N TYR A 150 -45.04 -1.98 -22.91
CA TYR A 150 -44.50 -2.06 -21.54
C TYR A 150 -43.30 -3.02 -21.42
N GLU A 151 -43.27 -4.10 -22.20
CA GLU A 151 -42.10 -4.97 -22.35
C GLU A 151 -40.92 -4.20 -22.97
N ILE A 152 -41.17 -3.45 -24.05
CA ILE A 152 -40.14 -2.64 -24.72
C ILE A 152 -39.62 -1.52 -23.82
N SER A 153 -40.47 -0.93 -22.97
CA SER A 153 -40.04 0.09 -21.99
C SER A 153 -39.40 -0.50 -20.73
N HIS A 154 -39.39 -1.83 -20.56
CA HIS A 154 -38.93 -2.54 -19.36
C HIS A 154 -39.68 -2.15 -18.07
N THR A 155 -40.94 -1.75 -18.18
CA THR A 155 -41.83 -1.44 -17.03
C THR A 155 -42.86 -2.55 -16.82
N ASN A 156 -42.68 -3.69 -17.49
CA ASN A 156 -43.55 -4.85 -17.46
C ASN A 156 -43.76 -5.42 -16.04
N TYR A 157 -42.73 -5.37 -15.18
CA TYR A 157 -42.81 -5.90 -13.81
C TYR A 157 -43.86 -5.24 -12.92
N GLU A 158 -44.21 -3.98 -13.19
CA GLU A 158 -45.14 -3.21 -12.37
C GLU A 158 -46.48 -3.03 -13.11
N GLU A 159 -46.42 -2.65 -14.38
CA GLU A 159 -47.60 -2.26 -15.14
C GLU A 159 -48.41 -3.49 -15.61
N VAL A 160 -47.77 -4.57 -16.04
CA VAL A 160 -48.49 -5.76 -16.54
C VAL A 160 -49.28 -6.45 -15.42
N PRO A 161 -48.71 -6.71 -14.22
CA PRO A 161 -49.50 -7.17 -13.09
C PRO A 161 -50.63 -6.22 -12.71
N ARG A 162 -50.38 -4.90 -12.68
CA ARG A 162 -51.40 -3.89 -12.34
C ARG A 162 -52.62 -4.00 -13.25
N ILE A 163 -52.40 -4.13 -14.56
CA ILE A 163 -53.48 -4.18 -15.56
C ILE A 163 -54.21 -5.53 -15.53
N LEU A 164 -53.47 -6.63 -15.39
CA LEU A 164 -54.02 -7.99 -15.48
C LEU A 164 -54.47 -8.59 -14.15
N ILE A 165 -54.36 -7.88 -13.02
CA ILE A 165 -54.73 -8.40 -11.69
C ILE A 165 -56.18 -8.90 -11.63
N ASN A 166 -57.10 -8.20 -12.32
CA ASN A 166 -58.51 -8.57 -12.42
C ASN A 166 -58.73 -9.85 -13.26
N ASN A 167 -57.75 -10.26 -14.07
CA ASN A 167 -57.78 -11.44 -14.91
C ASN A 167 -56.60 -12.38 -14.61
N SER A 168 -56.67 -13.01 -13.44
CA SER A 168 -55.68 -13.96 -12.92
C SER A 168 -55.22 -15.03 -13.94
N LYS A 169 -56.14 -15.56 -14.78
CA LYS A 169 -55.80 -16.57 -15.80
C LYS A 169 -54.89 -16.05 -16.91
N LYS A 170 -55.14 -14.82 -17.39
CA LYS A 170 -54.30 -14.18 -18.42
C LYS A 170 -52.93 -13.78 -17.85
N LEU A 171 -52.89 -13.35 -16.60
CA LEU A 171 -51.63 -13.03 -15.93
C LEU A 171 -50.76 -14.29 -15.74
N GLU A 172 -51.37 -15.40 -15.31
CA GLU A 172 -50.66 -16.67 -15.14
C GLU A 172 -50.08 -17.19 -16.48
N SER A 173 -50.85 -17.10 -17.57
CA SER A 173 -50.36 -17.53 -18.89
C SER A 173 -49.22 -16.64 -19.40
N TYR A 174 -49.27 -15.34 -19.13
CA TYR A 174 -48.18 -14.40 -19.42
C TYR A 174 -46.89 -14.79 -18.68
N ILE A 175 -46.98 -15.04 -17.37
CA ILE A 175 -45.82 -15.41 -16.53
C ILE A 175 -45.22 -16.75 -16.95
N LYS A 176 -46.06 -17.74 -17.28
CA LYS A 176 -45.61 -19.06 -17.77
C LYS A 176 -44.90 -18.97 -19.12
N LYS A 177 -45.25 -17.98 -19.94
CA LYS A 177 -44.63 -17.76 -21.26
C LYS A 177 -43.26 -17.10 -21.14
N ASP A 178 -43.15 -16.06 -20.31
CA ASP A 178 -41.93 -15.25 -20.18
C ASP A 178 -40.85 -15.94 -19.31
N GLN A 179 -41.27 -16.75 -18.34
CA GLN A 179 -40.39 -17.47 -17.40
C GLN A 179 -39.37 -16.61 -16.65
N ASP A 180 -39.63 -15.30 -16.50
CA ASP A 180 -38.75 -14.42 -15.74
C ASP A 180 -38.83 -14.72 -14.23
N PRO A 181 -37.69 -15.03 -13.56
CA PRO A 181 -37.65 -15.29 -12.13
C PRO A 181 -38.26 -14.18 -11.27
N LYS A 182 -38.04 -12.91 -11.61
CA LYS A 182 -38.54 -11.77 -10.82
C LYS A 182 -40.06 -11.69 -10.87
N MET A 183 -40.62 -11.93 -12.05
CA MET A 183 -42.07 -11.94 -12.26
C MET A 183 -42.72 -13.16 -11.61
N MET A 184 -42.10 -14.35 -11.73
CA MET A 184 -42.55 -15.56 -11.04
C MET A 184 -42.55 -15.39 -9.52
N LYS A 185 -41.55 -14.71 -8.96
CA LYS A 185 -41.51 -14.37 -7.54
C LYS A 185 -42.67 -13.48 -7.13
N TRP A 186 -42.95 -12.41 -7.88
CA TRP A 186 -44.10 -11.54 -7.60
C TRP A 186 -45.42 -12.33 -7.62
N TRP A 187 -45.58 -13.21 -8.61
CA TRP A 187 -46.77 -14.07 -8.71
C TRP A 187 -46.90 -15.05 -7.55
N ALA A 188 -45.79 -15.66 -7.13
CA ALA A 188 -45.78 -16.54 -5.97
C ALA A 188 -46.15 -15.79 -4.68
N GLN A 189 -45.69 -14.54 -4.51
CA GLN A 189 -46.10 -13.68 -3.39
C GLN A 189 -47.59 -13.35 -3.43
N TYR A 190 -48.12 -13.06 -4.62
CA TYR A 190 -49.56 -12.85 -4.81
C TYR A 190 -50.37 -14.10 -4.43
N LEU A 191 -49.99 -15.27 -4.93
CA LEU A 191 -50.64 -16.54 -4.58
C LEU A 191 -50.56 -16.86 -3.08
N GLU A 192 -49.40 -16.62 -2.47
CA GLU A 192 -49.21 -16.77 -1.02
C GLU A 192 -50.16 -15.87 -0.23
N SER A 193 -50.34 -14.61 -0.65
CA SER A 193 -51.29 -13.68 -0.03
C SER A 193 -52.75 -14.11 -0.19
N HIS A 194 -53.08 -14.87 -1.24
CA HIS A 194 -54.42 -15.40 -1.49
C HIS A 194 -54.65 -16.77 -0.81
N GLY A 195 -53.61 -17.34 -0.18
CA GLY A 195 -53.68 -18.61 0.54
C GLY A 195 -53.39 -19.86 -0.31
N ASP A 196 -53.07 -19.73 -1.60
CA ASP A 196 -52.67 -20.85 -2.45
C ASP A 196 -51.16 -21.14 -2.30
N ILE A 197 -50.82 -21.83 -1.22
CA ILE A 197 -49.43 -22.12 -0.83
C ILE A 197 -48.79 -23.14 -1.76
N ASP A 198 -49.54 -24.15 -2.22
CA ASP A 198 -49.00 -25.22 -3.07
C ASP A 198 -48.58 -24.70 -4.44
N SER A 199 -49.39 -23.83 -5.05
CA SER A 199 -49.03 -23.17 -6.30
C SER A 199 -47.87 -22.18 -6.08
N ALA A 200 -47.89 -21.41 -4.99
CA ALA A 200 -46.80 -20.49 -4.64
C ALA A 200 -45.45 -21.22 -4.51
N LEU A 201 -45.41 -22.39 -3.84
CA LEU A 201 -44.20 -23.21 -3.72
C LEU A 201 -43.64 -23.65 -5.07
N ARG A 202 -44.50 -24.01 -6.04
CA ARG A 202 -44.08 -24.38 -7.40
C ARG A 202 -43.42 -23.21 -8.11
N PHE A 203 -44.04 -22.03 -8.05
CA PHE A 203 -43.50 -20.83 -8.70
C PHE A 203 -42.23 -20.31 -7.99
N TYR A 204 -42.15 -20.35 -6.67
CA TYR A 204 -40.91 -20.00 -5.96
C TYR A 204 -39.75 -20.94 -6.31
N ARG A 205 -40.01 -22.25 -6.47
CA ARG A 205 -38.99 -23.22 -6.93
C ARG A 205 -38.53 -22.93 -8.36
N GLN A 206 -39.45 -22.58 -9.26
CA GLN A 206 -39.11 -22.18 -10.63
C GLN A 206 -38.34 -20.86 -10.68
N ALA A 207 -38.67 -19.92 -9.80
CA ALA A 207 -37.97 -18.64 -9.65
C ALA A 207 -36.62 -18.72 -8.92
N SER A 208 -36.21 -19.92 -8.48
CA SER A 208 -35.03 -20.14 -7.63
C SER A 208 -35.01 -19.31 -6.33
N ASP A 209 -36.17 -18.91 -5.81
CA ASP A 209 -36.29 -18.21 -4.52
C ASP A 209 -36.40 -19.22 -3.37
N TYR A 210 -35.29 -19.89 -3.08
CA TYR A 210 -35.25 -20.97 -2.08
C TYR A 210 -35.52 -20.47 -0.65
N LEU A 211 -35.19 -19.21 -0.33
CA LEU A 211 -35.55 -18.59 0.95
C LEU A 211 -37.06 -18.65 1.19
N SER A 212 -37.85 -18.21 0.22
CA SER A 212 -39.31 -18.20 0.33
C SER A 212 -39.87 -19.62 0.44
N VAL A 213 -39.30 -20.59 -0.29
CA VAL A 213 -39.68 -22.01 -0.21
C VAL A 213 -39.38 -22.58 1.18
N VAL A 214 -38.16 -22.41 1.69
CA VAL A 214 -37.76 -22.90 3.02
C VAL A 214 -38.61 -22.26 4.11
N ARG A 215 -38.88 -20.95 4.03
CA ARG A 215 -39.77 -20.25 4.98
C ARG A 215 -41.16 -20.89 5.03
N LEU A 216 -41.76 -21.16 3.88
CA LEU A 216 -43.08 -21.78 3.79
C LEU A 216 -43.07 -23.23 4.30
N LEU A 217 -42.06 -24.02 3.93
CA LEU A 217 -41.92 -25.41 4.42
C LEU A 217 -41.72 -25.46 5.94
N CYS A 218 -40.94 -24.53 6.52
CA CYS A 218 -40.78 -24.40 7.97
C CYS A 218 -42.11 -24.06 8.65
N ARG A 219 -42.91 -23.16 8.06
CA ARG A 219 -44.25 -22.81 8.57
C ARG A 219 -45.19 -24.02 8.58
N ASP A 220 -45.14 -24.83 7.53
CA ASP A 220 -45.97 -26.03 7.36
C ASP A 220 -45.40 -27.27 8.08
N LYS A 221 -44.34 -27.10 8.88
CA LYS A 221 -43.64 -28.15 9.65
C LYS A 221 -43.05 -29.29 8.80
N LYS A 222 -42.83 -29.07 7.50
CA LYS A 222 -42.16 -30.00 6.58
C LYS A 222 -40.65 -29.82 6.62
N ILE A 223 -40.05 -30.06 7.79
CA ILE A 223 -38.65 -29.71 8.07
C ILE A 223 -37.65 -30.54 7.27
N GLU A 224 -37.94 -31.83 7.05
CA GLU A 224 -37.02 -32.71 6.31
C GLU A 224 -36.91 -32.30 4.84
N GLU A 225 -38.03 -31.91 4.22
CA GLU A 225 -38.02 -31.34 2.86
C GLU A 225 -37.25 -30.00 2.81
N ALA A 226 -37.45 -29.14 3.82
CA ALA A 226 -36.72 -27.87 3.92
C ALA A 226 -35.21 -28.08 4.07
N ARG A 227 -34.81 -29.09 4.85
CA ARG A 227 -33.43 -29.49 5.06
C ARG A 227 -32.78 -29.99 3.77
N GLN A 228 -33.39 -30.95 3.09
CA GLN A 228 -32.89 -31.48 1.81
C GLN A 228 -32.76 -30.38 0.76
N LEU A 229 -33.72 -29.44 0.74
CA LEU A 229 -33.66 -28.30 -0.15
C LEU A 229 -32.49 -27.36 0.18
N ALA A 230 -32.32 -26.96 1.45
CA ALA A 230 -31.19 -26.14 1.89
C ALA A 230 -29.83 -26.84 1.70
N GLU A 231 -29.81 -28.16 1.79
CA GLU A 231 -28.62 -28.97 1.51
C GLU A 231 -28.24 -28.94 0.02
N SER A 232 -29.22 -28.99 -0.87
CA SER A 232 -29.01 -29.03 -2.33
C SER A 232 -28.86 -27.66 -3.00
N CYS A 233 -29.55 -26.61 -2.54
CA CYS A 233 -29.60 -25.32 -3.23
C CYS A 233 -28.41 -24.38 -2.94
N ASN A 234 -27.67 -24.63 -1.86
CA ASN A 234 -26.54 -23.80 -1.38
C ASN A 234 -26.84 -22.27 -1.33
N ASP A 235 -28.11 -21.89 -1.11
CA ASP A 235 -28.52 -20.50 -0.94
C ASP A 235 -28.30 -20.06 0.51
N ASN A 236 -27.43 -19.06 0.70
CA ASN A 236 -27.08 -18.52 2.01
C ASN A 236 -28.32 -18.04 2.79
N ALA A 237 -29.28 -17.40 2.12
CA ALA A 237 -30.46 -16.86 2.80
C ALA A 237 -31.39 -17.99 3.28
N ALA A 238 -31.60 -19.01 2.43
CA ALA A 238 -32.37 -20.20 2.79
C ALA A 238 -31.74 -20.97 3.95
N CYS A 239 -30.42 -21.20 3.91
CA CYS A 239 -29.68 -21.83 5.01
C CYS A 239 -29.77 -21.01 6.31
N TYR A 240 -29.67 -19.68 6.22
CA TYR A 240 -29.79 -18.80 7.39
C TYR A 240 -31.18 -18.87 8.04
N HIS A 241 -32.24 -18.88 7.24
CA HIS A 241 -33.61 -19.01 7.75
C HIS A 241 -33.82 -20.37 8.44
N LEU A 242 -33.32 -21.45 7.85
CA LEU A 242 -33.40 -22.78 8.45
C LEU A 242 -32.57 -22.87 9.75
N ALA A 243 -31.40 -22.24 9.79
CA ALA A 243 -30.59 -22.16 11.00
C ALA A 243 -31.32 -21.45 12.16
N ARG A 244 -31.99 -20.33 11.87
CA ARG A 244 -32.85 -19.62 12.85
C ARG A 244 -34.02 -20.47 13.34
N TYR A 245 -34.60 -21.29 12.46
CA TYR A 245 -35.63 -22.23 12.86
C TYR A 245 -35.07 -23.24 13.87
N TYR A 246 -33.90 -23.84 13.60
CA TYR A 246 -33.26 -24.77 14.54
C TYR A 246 -32.82 -24.13 15.86
N GLU A 247 -32.38 -22.87 15.83
CA GLU A 247 -32.08 -22.06 17.03
C GLU A 247 -33.34 -21.92 17.90
N ASN A 248 -34.49 -21.58 17.30
CA ASN A 248 -35.76 -21.46 18.03
C ASN A 248 -36.30 -22.80 18.55
N THR A 249 -35.99 -23.92 17.88
CA THR A 249 -36.37 -25.27 18.33
C THR A 249 -35.36 -25.90 19.28
N SER A 250 -34.33 -25.16 19.71
CA SER A 250 -33.27 -25.64 20.60
C SER A 250 -32.48 -26.86 20.09
N ASP A 251 -32.21 -26.91 18.78
CA ASP A 251 -31.28 -27.88 18.18
C ASP A 251 -29.97 -27.19 17.75
N PRO A 252 -29.01 -27.03 18.68
CA PRO A 252 -27.82 -26.22 18.42
C PRO A 252 -26.90 -26.85 17.38
N LYS A 253 -26.92 -28.18 17.20
CA LYS A 253 -26.01 -28.87 16.26
C LYS A 253 -26.39 -28.53 14.82
N ASN A 254 -27.67 -28.65 14.49
CA ASN A 254 -28.17 -28.29 13.17
C ASN A 254 -28.15 -26.77 12.95
N ALA A 255 -28.43 -25.97 13.98
CA ALA A 255 -28.33 -24.52 13.89
C ALA A 255 -26.89 -24.08 13.51
N VAL A 256 -25.87 -24.59 14.20
CA VAL A 256 -24.46 -24.28 13.90
C VAL A 256 -24.08 -24.74 12.49
N HIS A 257 -24.50 -25.95 12.07
CA HIS A 257 -24.23 -26.47 10.73
C HIS A 257 -24.78 -25.54 9.63
N PHE A 258 -26.07 -25.15 9.73
CA PHE A 258 -26.70 -24.30 8.72
C PHE A 258 -26.26 -22.84 8.79
N PHE A 259 -25.92 -22.29 9.97
CA PHE A 259 -25.30 -20.96 10.05
C PHE A 259 -23.90 -20.94 9.42
N ALA A 260 -23.10 -21.98 9.64
CA ALA A 260 -21.80 -22.12 8.98
C ALA A 260 -21.95 -22.22 7.46
N LYS A 261 -22.92 -22.99 6.98
CA LYS A 261 -23.23 -23.10 5.54
C LYS A 261 -23.73 -21.78 4.95
N ALA A 262 -24.49 -21.00 5.70
CA ALA A 262 -24.95 -19.67 5.33
C ALA A 262 -23.85 -18.58 5.36
N HIS A 263 -22.61 -18.94 5.73
CA HIS A 263 -21.50 -18.00 5.99
C HIS A 263 -21.79 -16.99 7.11
N ALA A 264 -22.75 -17.29 7.98
CA ALA A 264 -23.10 -16.49 9.15
C ALA A 264 -22.33 -16.98 10.38
N TYR A 265 -21.00 -16.88 10.32
CA TYR A 265 -20.12 -17.48 11.32
C TYR A 265 -20.29 -16.87 12.72
N ASN A 266 -20.60 -15.58 12.84
CA ASN A 266 -20.76 -14.91 14.14
C ASN A 266 -21.93 -15.55 14.92
N SER A 267 -23.03 -15.85 14.23
CA SER A 267 -24.18 -16.56 14.80
C SER A 267 -23.81 -18.00 15.18
N ALA A 268 -23.07 -18.70 14.31
CA ALA A 268 -22.59 -20.06 14.59
C ALA A 268 -21.65 -20.10 15.81
N ILE A 269 -20.73 -19.15 15.93
CA ILE A 269 -19.77 -19.01 17.02
C ILE A 269 -20.48 -18.69 18.34
N ARG A 270 -21.47 -17.78 18.34
CA ARG A 270 -22.30 -17.48 19.50
C ARG A 270 -22.97 -18.73 20.05
N ILE A 271 -23.68 -19.46 19.19
CA ILE A 271 -24.41 -20.69 19.59
C ILE A 271 -23.42 -21.77 20.04
N ALA A 272 -22.27 -21.90 19.36
CA ALA A 272 -21.23 -22.85 19.74
C ALA A 272 -20.63 -22.53 21.13
N LYS A 273 -20.46 -21.25 21.50
CA LYS A 273 -20.02 -20.82 22.84
C LYS A 273 -21.06 -21.14 23.91
N GLU A 274 -22.31 -20.77 23.68
CA GLU A 274 -23.44 -21.01 24.60
C GLU A 274 -23.63 -22.50 24.91
N ASN A 275 -23.44 -23.37 23.89
CA ASN A 275 -23.62 -24.82 24.00
C ASN A 275 -22.31 -25.60 24.23
N ARG A 276 -21.19 -24.92 24.50
CA ARG A 276 -19.84 -25.51 24.73
C ARG A 276 -19.39 -26.50 23.64
N MET A 277 -19.68 -26.20 22.37
CA MET A 277 -19.25 -26.99 21.21
C MET A 277 -17.78 -26.73 20.85
N THR A 278 -16.89 -27.09 21.76
CA THR A 278 -15.46 -26.72 21.70
C THR A 278 -14.66 -27.35 20.55
N ASP A 279 -15.17 -28.41 19.93
CA ASP A 279 -14.50 -29.06 18.78
C ASP A 279 -14.74 -28.31 17.47
N GLN A 280 -15.95 -27.77 17.29
CA GLN A 280 -16.33 -27.06 16.07
C GLN A 280 -15.97 -25.57 16.13
N LEU A 281 -15.95 -24.97 17.33
CA LEU A 281 -15.73 -23.54 17.54
C LEU A 281 -14.41 -23.03 16.92
N ALA A 282 -13.30 -23.75 17.07
CA ALA A 282 -12.01 -23.35 16.50
C ALA A 282 -12.06 -23.29 14.96
N ASN A 283 -12.69 -24.29 14.33
CA ASN A 283 -12.83 -24.33 12.88
C ASN A 283 -13.75 -23.20 12.37
N LEU A 284 -14.84 -22.92 13.08
CA LEU A 284 -15.74 -21.81 12.76
C LEU A 284 -15.04 -20.45 12.86
N ALA A 285 -14.26 -20.25 13.93
CA ALA A 285 -13.51 -19.03 14.14
C ALA A 285 -12.46 -18.79 13.03
N LEU A 286 -11.79 -19.85 12.58
CA LEU A 286 -10.84 -19.78 11.47
C LEU A 286 -11.49 -19.36 10.14
N MET A 287 -12.78 -19.63 9.94
CA MET A 287 -13.52 -19.25 8.73
C MET A 287 -14.13 -17.83 8.79
N ALA A 288 -14.40 -17.31 10.00
CA ALA A 288 -15.13 -16.06 10.22
C ALA A 288 -14.30 -14.79 9.99
N GLY A 289 -13.05 -14.78 10.44
CA GLY A 289 -12.13 -13.63 10.35
C GLY A 289 -11.45 -13.30 11.67
N GLU A 290 -10.58 -12.28 11.68
CA GLU A 290 -9.70 -11.96 12.81
C GLU A 290 -10.48 -11.63 14.09
N SER A 291 -11.49 -10.76 14.03
CA SER A 291 -12.27 -10.34 15.21
C SER A 291 -12.89 -11.54 15.94
N ASP A 292 -13.49 -12.45 15.19
CA ASP A 292 -14.16 -13.64 15.73
C ASP A 292 -13.15 -14.68 16.24
N MET A 293 -11.97 -14.79 15.62
CA MET A 293 -10.85 -15.59 16.16
C MET A 293 -10.44 -15.10 17.55
N LEU A 294 -10.33 -13.79 17.75
CA LEU A 294 -9.95 -13.22 19.05
C LEU A 294 -11.04 -13.46 20.11
N GLU A 295 -12.31 -13.34 19.74
CA GLU A 295 -13.41 -13.59 20.65
C GLU A 295 -13.53 -15.09 21.01
N ALA A 296 -13.25 -15.98 20.06
CA ALA A 296 -13.16 -17.43 20.31
C ALA A 296 -11.94 -17.78 21.18
N ALA A 297 -10.80 -17.13 20.96
CA ALA A 297 -9.59 -17.32 21.77
C ALA A 297 -9.82 -16.98 23.25
N ARG A 298 -10.48 -15.84 23.54
CA ARG A 298 -10.88 -15.45 24.92
C ARG A 298 -11.79 -16.47 25.58
N PHE A 299 -12.67 -17.11 24.82
CA PHE A 299 -13.53 -18.17 25.34
C PHE A 299 -12.71 -19.43 25.69
N TYR A 300 -11.75 -19.82 24.84
CA TYR A 300 -10.86 -20.95 25.13
C TYR A 300 -9.92 -20.70 26.31
N GLU A 301 -9.54 -19.45 26.60
CA GLU A 301 -8.77 -19.12 27.82
C GLU A 301 -9.53 -19.48 29.11
N GLN A 302 -10.86 -19.35 29.11
CA GLN A 302 -11.69 -19.66 30.28
C GLN A 302 -11.84 -21.17 30.52
N ILE A 303 -11.55 -21.99 29.51
CA ILE A 303 -11.72 -23.44 29.56
C ILE A 303 -10.37 -24.09 29.88
N SER A 304 -10.30 -24.78 31.03
CA SER A 304 -9.10 -25.53 31.41
C SER A 304 -8.82 -26.65 30.40
N GLY A 305 -7.55 -26.75 29.97
CA GLY A 305 -7.09 -27.82 29.06
C GLY A 305 -7.22 -27.54 27.56
N GLN A 306 -7.77 -26.39 27.14
CA GLN A 306 -7.87 -26.01 25.71
C GLN A 306 -7.09 -24.74 25.36
N THR A 307 -6.09 -24.39 26.18
CA THR A 307 -5.23 -23.23 25.98
C THR A 307 -4.42 -23.30 24.69
N ASP A 308 -4.07 -24.50 24.21
CA ASP A 308 -3.43 -24.72 22.90
C ASP A 308 -4.23 -24.09 21.75
N LYS A 309 -5.57 -24.25 21.77
CA LYS A 309 -6.48 -23.66 20.77
C LYS A 309 -6.53 -22.13 20.91
N ALA A 310 -6.48 -21.61 22.14
CA ALA A 310 -6.43 -20.16 22.39
C ALA A 310 -5.14 -19.55 21.82
N VAL A 311 -3.98 -20.14 22.09
CA VAL A 311 -2.67 -19.70 21.58
C VAL A 311 -2.68 -19.68 20.05
N MET A 312 -3.17 -20.75 19.42
CA MET A 312 -3.31 -20.83 17.96
C MET A 312 -4.19 -19.70 17.40
N LEU A 313 -5.37 -19.46 17.99
CA LEU A 313 -6.30 -18.45 17.52
C LEU A 313 -5.77 -17.02 17.74
N TYR A 314 -5.10 -16.74 18.85
CA TYR A 314 -4.46 -15.44 19.07
C TYR A 314 -3.33 -15.18 18.08
N HIS A 315 -2.54 -16.20 17.78
CA HIS A 315 -1.48 -16.09 16.78
C HIS A 315 -2.06 -15.79 15.39
N LYS A 316 -3.07 -16.56 14.96
CA LYS A 316 -3.76 -16.38 13.68
C LYS A 316 -4.52 -15.05 13.60
N GLY A 317 -5.08 -14.57 14.70
CA GLY A 317 -5.77 -13.29 14.80
C GLY A 317 -4.84 -12.07 14.99
N GLY A 318 -3.52 -12.24 14.84
CA GLY A 318 -2.55 -11.13 14.88
C GLY A 318 -2.14 -10.65 16.27
N MET A 319 -2.72 -11.16 17.35
CA MET A 319 -2.33 -10.83 18.73
C MET A 319 -1.15 -11.69 19.21
N VAL A 320 -0.01 -11.53 18.54
CA VAL A 320 1.23 -12.30 18.77
C VAL A 320 1.74 -12.17 20.21
N GLY A 321 1.68 -10.97 20.80
CA GLY A 321 2.13 -10.75 22.19
C GLY A 321 1.34 -11.60 23.19
N LYS A 322 0.01 -11.58 23.10
CA LYS A 322 -0.85 -12.37 23.98
C LYS A 322 -0.71 -13.87 23.73
N ALA A 323 -0.61 -14.29 22.47
CA ALA A 323 -0.35 -15.68 22.11
C ALA A 323 0.95 -16.19 22.74
N MET A 324 2.00 -15.37 22.71
CA MET A 324 3.30 -15.71 23.26
C MET A 324 3.30 -15.77 24.79
N GLU A 325 2.64 -14.82 25.46
CA GLU A 325 2.47 -14.83 26.92
C GLU A 325 1.80 -16.12 27.40
N LEU A 326 0.66 -16.47 26.79
CA LEU A 326 -0.06 -17.70 27.10
C LEU A 326 0.79 -18.94 26.82
N ALA A 327 1.49 -18.97 25.69
CA ALA A 327 2.35 -20.09 25.35
C ALA A 327 3.53 -20.26 26.33
N PHE A 328 4.01 -19.16 26.94
CA PHE A 328 4.98 -19.21 28.03
C PHE A 328 4.39 -19.75 29.33
N GLU A 329 3.19 -19.30 29.69
CA GLU A 329 2.49 -19.77 30.89
C GLU A 329 2.19 -21.27 30.82
N THR A 330 1.80 -21.76 29.64
CA THR A 330 1.45 -23.17 29.42
C THR A 330 2.62 -24.04 28.97
N GLN A 331 3.82 -23.47 28.82
CA GLN A 331 5.04 -24.16 28.40
C GLN A 331 4.92 -24.91 27.05
N GLN A 332 4.10 -24.42 26.13
CA GLN A 332 3.91 -25.01 24.80
C GLN A 332 5.10 -24.70 23.88
N LEU A 333 6.15 -25.52 23.95
CA LEU A 333 7.40 -25.32 23.19
C LEU A 333 7.20 -25.31 21.66
N THR A 334 6.27 -26.12 21.15
CA THR A 334 5.97 -26.20 19.71
C THR A 334 5.29 -24.93 19.21
N ALA A 335 4.29 -24.43 19.94
CA ALA A 335 3.60 -23.19 19.63
C ALA A 335 4.56 -21.99 19.71
N LEU A 336 5.41 -21.91 20.74
CA LEU A 336 6.42 -20.85 20.88
C LEU A 336 7.38 -20.80 19.69
N ASN A 337 7.87 -21.96 19.22
CA ASN A 337 8.76 -22.02 18.06
C ASN A 337 8.09 -21.59 16.75
N LEU A 338 6.78 -21.80 16.60
CA LEU A 338 6.02 -21.33 15.43
C LEU A 338 5.83 -19.82 15.49
N ILE A 339 5.33 -19.31 16.62
CA ILE A 339 5.09 -17.88 16.83
C ILE A 339 6.39 -17.08 16.64
N ALA A 340 7.50 -17.59 17.18
CA ALA A 340 8.76 -16.85 17.16
C ALA A 340 9.46 -16.84 15.78
N LYS A 341 9.07 -17.72 14.84
CA LYS A 341 9.51 -17.65 13.44
C LYS A 341 8.83 -16.54 12.65
N ASP A 342 7.61 -16.18 13.03
CA ASP A 342 6.82 -15.14 12.35
C ASP A 342 7.18 -13.73 12.86
N LEU A 343 8.05 -13.62 13.88
CA LEU A 343 8.56 -12.35 14.38
C LEU A 343 9.56 -11.70 13.42
N ASN A 344 9.47 -10.38 13.30
CA ASN A 344 10.29 -9.55 12.42
C ASN A 344 10.72 -8.23 13.10
N GLU A 345 11.46 -7.39 12.36
CA GLU A 345 11.95 -6.07 12.83
C GLU A 345 10.83 -5.10 13.26
N ASN A 346 9.60 -5.29 12.80
CA ASN A 346 8.45 -4.42 13.12
C ASN A 346 7.72 -4.88 14.38
N SER A 347 8.07 -6.04 14.94
CA SER A 347 7.45 -6.58 16.15
C SER A 347 7.86 -5.78 17.38
N GLU A 348 7.03 -5.79 18.43
CA GLU A 348 7.32 -5.02 19.64
C GLU A 348 8.63 -5.49 20.32
N PRO A 349 9.54 -4.57 20.71
CA PRO A 349 10.83 -4.93 21.31
C PRO A 349 10.74 -5.85 22.52
N ARG A 350 9.72 -5.68 23.37
CA ARG A 350 9.51 -6.51 24.58
C ARG A 350 9.24 -7.98 24.24
N ILE A 351 8.45 -8.23 23.20
CA ILE A 351 8.11 -9.58 22.73
C ILE A 351 9.36 -10.24 22.15
N LEU A 352 10.12 -9.49 21.34
CA LEU A 352 11.38 -9.94 20.75
C LEU A 352 12.42 -10.32 21.82
N GLU A 353 12.59 -9.51 22.87
CA GLU A 353 13.49 -9.82 23.99
C GLU A 353 13.06 -11.10 24.71
N ARG A 354 11.77 -11.24 25.00
CA ARG A 354 11.24 -12.43 25.68
C ARG A 354 11.40 -13.69 24.83
N ALA A 355 11.14 -13.61 23.52
CA ALA A 355 11.41 -14.68 22.56
C ALA A 355 12.91 -15.02 22.48
N ALA A 356 13.80 -14.02 22.54
CA ALA A 356 15.23 -14.27 22.58
C ALA A 356 15.66 -15.02 23.85
N THR A 357 15.13 -14.67 25.03
CA THR A 357 15.41 -15.42 26.27
C THR A 357 14.93 -16.87 26.20
N PHE A 358 13.84 -17.13 25.49
CA PHE A 358 13.35 -18.49 25.24
C PHE A 358 14.32 -19.28 24.37
N TYR A 359 14.72 -18.71 23.23
CA TYR A 359 15.69 -19.36 22.33
C TYR A 359 17.05 -19.56 22.99
N ALA A 360 17.46 -18.66 23.89
CA ALA A 360 18.65 -18.84 24.72
C ALA A 360 18.54 -20.07 25.62
N LYS A 361 17.38 -20.29 26.27
CA LYS A 361 17.12 -21.49 27.08
C LYS A 361 17.07 -22.77 26.26
N THR A 362 16.57 -22.72 25.03
CA THR A 362 16.50 -23.88 24.13
C THR A 362 17.79 -24.12 23.32
N GLN A 363 18.87 -23.40 23.66
CA GLN A 363 20.20 -23.48 23.00
C GLN A 363 20.21 -23.06 21.52
N GLN A 364 19.19 -22.35 21.05
CA GLN A 364 19.13 -21.80 19.70
C GLN A 364 19.68 -20.38 19.67
N TYR A 365 20.99 -20.25 19.87
CA TYR A 365 21.65 -18.97 20.11
C TYR A 365 21.61 -18.01 18.91
N THR A 366 21.71 -18.53 17.68
CA THR A 366 21.70 -17.72 16.46
C THR A 366 20.37 -16.99 16.25
N SER A 367 19.25 -17.67 16.51
CA SER A 367 17.91 -17.09 16.47
C SER A 367 17.71 -16.07 17.60
N ALA A 368 18.22 -16.35 18.80
CA ALA A 368 18.15 -15.43 19.93
C ALA A 368 18.85 -14.09 19.63
N ILE A 369 20.06 -14.14 19.05
CA ILE A 369 20.82 -12.93 18.66
C ILE A 369 20.09 -12.13 17.60
N LYS A 370 19.50 -12.80 16.58
CA LYS A 370 18.72 -12.12 15.53
C LYS A 370 17.53 -11.36 16.13
N LEU A 371 16.79 -11.98 17.05
CA LEU A 371 15.66 -11.35 17.71
C LEU A 371 16.08 -10.17 18.61
N LEU A 372 17.19 -10.28 19.35
CA LEU A 372 17.74 -9.15 20.12
C LEU A 372 18.18 -7.99 19.21
N ALA A 373 18.73 -8.30 18.05
CA ALA A 373 19.10 -7.29 17.07
C ALA A 373 17.86 -6.58 16.48
N TYR A 374 16.78 -7.34 16.19
CA TYR A 374 15.49 -6.77 15.80
C TYR A 374 14.88 -5.90 16.91
N ALA A 375 15.05 -6.29 18.18
CA ALA A 375 14.64 -5.48 19.32
C ALA A 375 15.48 -4.19 19.51
N LYS A 376 16.52 -3.99 18.68
CA LYS A 376 17.52 -2.91 18.80
C LYS A 376 18.30 -2.92 20.11
N ASN A 377 18.27 -4.04 20.84
CA ASN A 377 19.04 -4.25 22.05
C ASN A 377 20.40 -4.88 21.71
N TYR A 378 21.21 -4.10 20.99
CA TYR A 378 22.52 -4.54 20.52
C TYR A 378 23.50 -4.83 21.66
N GLU A 379 23.42 -4.09 22.78
CA GLU A 379 24.31 -4.29 23.93
C GLU A 379 24.11 -5.68 24.55
N ALA A 380 22.85 -6.06 24.79
CA ALA A 380 22.53 -7.39 25.29
C ALA A 380 22.94 -8.47 24.28
N ALA A 381 22.71 -8.24 22.98
CA ALA A 381 23.10 -9.20 21.94
C ALA A 381 24.62 -9.41 21.85
N ILE A 382 25.42 -8.34 21.98
CA ILE A 382 26.89 -8.42 21.95
C ILE A 382 27.41 -9.18 23.18
N LYS A 383 26.90 -8.86 24.38
CA LYS A 383 27.23 -9.61 25.61
C LYS A 383 26.84 -11.08 25.49
N PHE A 384 25.70 -11.36 24.89
CA PHE A 384 25.27 -12.73 24.65
C PHE A 384 26.23 -13.48 23.72
N CYS A 385 26.77 -12.82 22.69
CA CYS A 385 27.78 -13.40 21.80
C CYS A 385 29.10 -13.69 22.55
N THR A 386 29.52 -12.81 23.47
CA THR A 386 30.73 -13.05 24.28
C THR A 386 30.55 -14.22 25.24
N ASP A 387 29.42 -14.26 25.93
CA ASP A 387 29.19 -15.21 27.03
C ASP A 387 28.99 -16.65 26.52
N TYR A 388 28.29 -16.81 25.40
CA TYR A 388 27.98 -18.12 24.81
C TYR A 388 28.88 -18.50 23.62
N ASN A 389 29.88 -17.67 23.29
CA ASN A 389 30.82 -17.86 22.18
C ASN A 389 30.15 -18.27 20.85
N VAL A 390 29.10 -17.54 20.46
CA VAL A 390 28.31 -17.86 19.26
C VAL A 390 29.02 -17.31 18.02
N PRO A 391 29.27 -18.11 16.96
CA PRO A 391 29.99 -17.65 15.78
C PRO A 391 29.27 -16.47 15.11
N LEU A 392 30.01 -15.38 14.92
CA LEU A 392 29.56 -14.18 14.22
C LEU A 392 29.89 -14.31 12.72
N ASP A 393 28.91 -14.78 11.96
CA ASP A 393 28.91 -14.67 10.51
C ASP A 393 28.86 -13.20 10.06
N GLU A 394 29.28 -12.91 8.83
CA GLU A 394 29.28 -11.53 8.31
C GLU A 394 27.87 -10.91 8.35
N SER A 395 26.83 -11.70 8.08
CA SER A 395 25.43 -11.26 8.12
C SER A 395 24.95 -10.90 9.53
N THR A 396 25.30 -11.70 10.55
CA THR A 396 24.91 -11.41 11.94
C THR A 396 25.72 -10.25 12.51
N ALA A 397 27.00 -10.13 12.14
CA ALA A 397 27.84 -9.00 12.51
C ALA A 397 27.35 -7.68 11.88
N GLU A 398 26.80 -7.71 10.67
CA GLU A 398 26.14 -6.56 10.05
C GLU A 398 24.80 -6.23 10.70
N LEU A 399 23.98 -7.24 11.02
CA LEU A 399 22.71 -7.04 11.74
C LEU A 399 22.90 -6.41 13.13
N LEU A 400 23.98 -6.78 13.83
CA LEU A 400 24.37 -6.22 15.12
C LEU A 400 25.01 -4.82 15.00
N THR A 401 25.26 -4.34 13.79
CA THR A 401 25.82 -3.00 13.57
C THR A 401 24.71 -1.96 13.44
N PRO A 402 24.56 -1.05 14.42
CA PRO A 402 23.57 0.02 14.31
C PRO A 402 23.82 0.91 13.07
N PRO A 403 22.77 1.29 12.32
CA PRO A 403 22.92 2.00 11.05
C PRO A 403 23.54 3.39 11.25
N LYS A 404 24.65 3.64 10.54
CA LYS A 404 25.40 4.92 10.54
C LYS A 404 24.55 6.12 10.09
N GLY A 405 23.51 5.88 9.29
CA GLY A 405 22.70 6.87 8.59
C GLY A 405 21.94 7.84 9.50
N ASN A 406 21.49 7.40 10.68
CA ASN A 406 20.73 8.30 11.56
C ASN A 406 21.62 9.34 12.26
N LEU A 407 22.90 9.06 12.55
CA LEU A 407 23.76 10.02 13.26
C LEU A 407 24.32 11.10 12.34
N ILE A 408 24.78 10.74 11.12
CA ILE A 408 25.47 11.69 10.23
C ILE A 408 24.50 12.56 9.43
N VAL A 409 23.36 12.00 9.01
CA VAL A 409 22.31 12.77 8.32
C VAL A 409 21.65 13.74 9.30
N GLN A 410 21.37 13.34 10.55
CA GLN A 410 20.94 14.28 11.57
C GLN A 410 22.01 15.34 11.89
N PHE A 411 23.30 14.96 11.93
CA PHE A 411 24.40 15.91 12.15
C PHE A 411 24.44 16.98 11.07
N THR A 412 24.43 16.58 9.80
CA THR A 412 24.49 17.51 8.66
C THR A 412 23.22 18.34 8.51
N LEU A 413 22.02 17.74 8.60
CA LEU A 413 20.76 18.50 8.53
C LEU A 413 20.58 19.45 9.72
N LYS A 414 20.81 19.03 10.97
CA LYS A 414 20.66 19.92 12.14
C LYS A 414 21.70 21.03 12.14
N LEU A 415 22.95 20.75 11.73
CA LEU A 415 24.00 21.77 11.67
C LEU A 415 23.70 22.78 10.55
N CYS A 416 23.30 22.32 9.36
CA CYS A 416 22.93 23.19 8.24
C CYS A 416 21.68 24.03 8.53
N VAL A 417 20.62 23.43 9.09
CA VAL A 417 19.39 24.16 9.46
C VAL A 417 19.66 25.17 10.58
N LYS A 418 20.47 24.83 11.61
CA LYS A 418 20.83 25.78 12.67
C LYS A 418 21.81 26.87 12.19
N PHE A 419 22.70 26.56 11.25
CA PHE A 419 23.59 27.57 10.65
C PHE A 419 22.76 28.57 9.84
N LEU A 420 21.83 28.10 9.00
CA LEU A 420 20.85 28.93 8.29
C LEU A 420 19.99 29.76 9.25
N TYR A 421 19.48 29.17 10.33
CA TYR A 421 18.65 29.88 11.32
C TYR A 421 19.44 30.93 12.12
N SER A 422 20.72 30.67 12.43
CA SER A 422 21.60 31.64 13.10
C SER A 422 21.99 32.83 12.23
N ILE A 423 22.15 32.60 10.91
CA ILE A 423 22.38 33.66 9.92
C ILE A 423 21.10 34.50 9.74
N LEU A 424 19.92 33.87 9.75
CA LEU A 424 18.64 34.55 9.57
C LEU A 424 18.23 35.41 10.78
N LEU A 425 18.58 35.01 12.00
CA LEU A 425 18.11 35.66 13.25
C LEU A 425 19.18 36.42 14.03
N ASN A 426 20.45 36.40 13.58
CA ASN A 426 21.56 37.14 14.17
C ASN A 426 21.67 37.00 15.71
N THR A 427 21.39 35.78 16.22
CA THR A 427 21.44 35.45 17.65
C THR A 427 22.66 34.57 17.96
N PRO A 428 23.41 34.84 19.05
CA PRO A 428 24.53 33.99 19.46
C PRO A 428 24.01 32.63 19.92
N MET A 429 24.58 31.56 19.37
CA MET A 429 24.14 30.20 19.65
C MET A 429 24.26 29.81 21.13
N LYS A 430 23.15 29.40 21.76
CA LYS A 430 23.16 28.52 22.94
C LYS A 430 23.57 27.12 22.48
N LYS A 431 24.79 26.65 22.79
CA LYS A 431 25.47 25.59 22.00
C LYS A 431 26.28 24.49 22.73
N SER A 432 26.17 24.23 24.05
CA SER A 432 27.06 23.21 24.66
C SER A 432 26.42 21.83 24.93
N SER A 433 25.18 21.74 25.44
CA SER A 433 24.64 20.46 25.93
C SER A 433 24.28 19.45 24.84
N GLU A 434 23.55 19.85 23.80
CA GLU A 434 23.08 18.96 22.72
C GLU A 434 24.23 18.44 21.84
N ILE A 435 25.32 19.21 21.70
CA ILE A 435 26.52 18.77 20.98
C ILE A 435 27.28 17.72 21.80
N LEU A 436 27.33 17.88 23.12
CA LEU A 436 27.96 16.91 24.02
C LEU A 436 27.23 15.56 24.00
N GLU A 437 25.90 15.56 23.97
CA GLU A 437 25.08 14.35 23.92
C GLU A 437 25.34 13.56 22.63
N LEU A 438 25.45 14.24 21.49
CA LEU A 438 25.74 13.61 20.20
C LEU A 438 27.20 13.09 20.10
N ILE A 439 28.15 13.78 20.73
CA ILE A 439 29.53 13.29 20.88
C ILE A 439 29.55 12.01 21.74
N ASN A 440 28.71 11.95 22.78
CA ASN A 440 28.59 10.75 23.60
C ASN A 440 27.96 9.58 22.83
N ASP A 441 26.95 9.82 21.99
CA ASP A 441 26.32 8.76 21.19
C ASP A 441 27.26 8.22 20.09
N THR A 442 28.02 9.09 19.43
CA THR A 442 29.07 8.65 18.49
C THR A 442 30.16 7.84 19.19
N LYS A 443 30.55 8.22 20.41
CA LYS A 443 31.51 7.48 21.22
C LYS A 443 30.97 6.10 21.63
N LYS A 444 29.71 6.00 22.04
CA LYS A 444 29.03 4.72 22.33
C LYS A 444 28.99 3.82 21.10
N TRP A 445 28.64 4.38 19.94
CA TRP A 445 28.62 3.62 18.68
C TRP A 445 30.00 3.04 18.33
N CYS A 446 31.07 3.83 18.47
CA CYS A 446 32.44 3.35 18.26
C CYS A 446 32.83 2.27 19.28
N GLN A 447 32.42 2.40 20.55
CA GLN A 447 32.66 1.37 21.57
C GLN A 447 31.96 0.06 21.22
N MET A 448 30.69 0.10 20.81
CA MET A 448 29.94 -1.08 20.41
C MET A 448 30.60 -1.81 19.23
N LEU A 449 31.05 -1.09 18.21
CA LEU A 449 31.79 -1.68 17.10
C LEU A 449 33.10 -2.34 17.52
N GLN A 450 33.80 -1.76 18.49
CA GLN A 450 35.02 -2.35 19.04
C GLN A 450 34.72 -3.65 19.80
N GLU A 451 33.62 -3.72 20.55
CA GLU A 451 33.21 -4.96 21.21
C GLU A 451 32.84 -6.05 20.20
N ILE A 452 32.07 -5.73 19.15
CA ILE A 452 31.79 -6.68 18.05
C ILE A 452 33.10 -7.17 17.42
N ALA A 453 34.04 -6.26 17.17
CA ALA A 453 35.34 -6.60 16.59
C ALA A 453 36.15 -7.53 17.52
N LYS A 454 36.14 -7.28 18.84
CA LYS A 454 36.78 -8.16 19.83
C LYS A 454 36.18 -9.56 19.80
N CYS A 455 34.86 -9.68 19.72
CA CYS A 455 34.19 -10.99 19.58
C CYS A 455 34.69 -11.73 18.33
N CYS A 456 34.76 -11.05 17.19
CA CYS A 456 35.30 -11.65 15.96
C CYS A 456 36.77 -12.09 16.10
N VAL A 457 37.60 -11.34 16.85
CA VAL A 457 39.00 -11.72 17.13
C VAL A 457 39.09 -12.98 17.97
N ILE A 458 38.27 -13.11 19.02
CA ILE A 458 38.23 -14.30 19.88
C ILE A 458 37.86 -15.54 19.06
N GLN A 459 36.97 -15.37 18.08
CA GLN A 459 36.50 -16.44 17.20
C GLN A 459 37.47 -16.75 16.03
N GLY A 460 38.56 -15.99 15.88
CA GLY A 460 39.51 -16.15 14.77
C GLY A 460 39.05 -15.55 13.44
N ASN A 461 37.91 -14.85 13.38
CA ASN A 461 37.45 -14.16 12.17
C ASN A 461 38.10 -12.76 12.04
N TYR A 462 39.39 -12.76 11.71
CA TYR A 462 40.20 -11.54 11.68
C TYR A 462 39.81 -10.55 10.58
N TYR A 463 39.23 -11.01 9.47
CA TYR A 463 38.80 -10.13 8.38
C TYR A 463 37.59 -9.27 8.79
N SER A 464 36.56 -9.90 9.36
CA SER A 464 35.39 -9.19 9.88
C SER A 464 35.79 -8.24 11.01
N ALA A 465 36.67 -8.68 11.92
CA ALA A 465 37.22 -7.82 12.97
C ALA A 465 37.89 -6.56 12.41
N ALA A 466 38.74 -6.70 11.39
CA ALA A 466 39.40 -5.58 10.74
C ALA A 466 38.42 -4.58 10.11
N LYS A 467 37.36 -5.07 9.45
CA LYS A 467 36.29 -4.22 8.87
C LYS A 467 35.59 -3.42 9.97
N LYS A 468 35.24 -4.04 11.10
CA LYS A 468 34.57 -3.38 12.23
C LYS A 468 35.49 -2.39 12.97
N TYR A 469 36.75 -2.73 13.22
CA TYR A 469 37.73 -1.79 13.79
C TYR A 469 37.97 -0.57 12.88
N THR A 470 38.01 -0.78 11.56
CA THR A 470 38.11 0.30 10.58
C THR A 470 36.89 1.23 10.64
N GLN A 471 35.68 0.66 10.73
CA GLN A 471 34.43 1.43 10.90
C GLN A 471 34.40 2.22 12.21
N ALA A 472 34.95 1.66 13.29
CA ALA A 472 35.08 2.33 14.59
C ALA A 472 36.18 3.41 14.63
N GLY A 473 36.97 3.54 13.57
CA GLY A 473 38.10 4.47 13.50
C GLY A 473 39.39 3.99 14.19
N ASN A 474 39.40 2.77 14.77
CA ASN A 474 40.59 2.19 15.37
C ASN A 474 41.45 1.48 14.29
N LYS A 475 42.21 2.29 13.55
CA LYS A 475 43.01 1.82 12.41
C LYS A 475 44.16 0.90 12.80
N ILE A 476 44.70 1.03 14.02
CA ILE A 476 45.85 0.23 14.48
C ILE A 476 45.41 -1.20 14.76
N GLU A 477 44.34 -1.40 15.52
CA GLU A 477 43.81 -2.74 15.77
C GLU A 477 43.25 -3.38 14.51
N ALA A 478 42.67 -2.58 13.60
CA ALA A 478 42.28 -3.07 12.28
C ALA A 478 43.48 -3.64 11.52
N MET A 479 44.61 -2.93 11.52
CA MET A 479 45.85 -3.39 10.90
C MET A 479 46.36 -4.68 11.54
N ARG A 480 46.41 -4.76 12.88
CA ARG A 480 46.83 -5.97 13.60
C ARG A 480 45.98 -7.18 13.23
N CYS A 481 44.67 -6.99 13.08
CA CYS A 481 43.77 -8.06 12.61
C CYS A 481 44.05 -8.43 11.15
N LEU A 482 44.25 -7.47 10.25
CA LEU A 482 44.59 -7.74 8.84
C LEU A 482 45.89 -8.53 8.70
N LEU A 483 46.92 -8.21 9.49
CA LEU A 483 48.18 -8.95 9.47
C LEU A 483 47.98 -10.45 9.77
N LYS A 484 47.06 -10.78 10.68
CA LYS A 484 46.72 -12.19 10.99
C LYS A 484 45.97 -12.91 9.86
N THR A 485 45.34 -12.18 8.93
CA THR A 485 44.68 -12.80 7.76
C THR A 485 45.66 -13.28 6.70
N GLY A 486 46.88 -12.73 6.68
CA GLY A 486 47.90 -13.06 5.69
C GLY A 486 47.68 -12.49 4.28
N ASN A 487 46.64 -11.69 4.04
CA ASN A 487 46.36 -11.14 2.71
C ASN A 487 47.21 -9.89 2.42
N THR A 488 48.31 -10.08 1.72
CA THR A 488 49.33 -9.06 1.41
C THR A 488 48.78 -7.84 0.67
N GLU A 489 47.98 -8.07 -0.37
CA GLU A 489 47.39 -7.00 -1.19
C GLU A 489 46.51 -6.07 -0.35
N LYS A 490 45.63 -6.66 0.49
CA LYS A 490 44.74 -5.89 1.37
C LYS A 490 45.51 -5.13 2.45
N ILE A 491 46.59 -5.71 2.98
CA ILE A 491 47.47 -5.08 3.97
C ILE A 491 48.14 -3.83 3.35
N ILE A 492 48.72 -3.96 2.15
CA ILE A 492 49.35 -2.84 1.44
C ILE A 492 48.33 -1.75 1.10
N PHE A 493 47.16 -2.15 0.59
CA PHE A 493 46.07 -1.23 0.27
C PHE A 493 45.59 -0.45 1.51
N PHE A 494 45.38 -1.16 2.63
CA PHE A 494 44.94 -0.53 3.88
C PHE A 494 45.99 0.43 4.43
N ALA A 495 47.27 0.05 4.42
CA ALA A 495 48.37 0.91 4.87
C ALA A 495 48.42 2.22 4.06
N ASN A 496 48.36 2.12 2.73
CA ASN A 496 48.35 3.29 1.84
C ASN A 496 47.13 4.20 2.05
N THR A 497 45.97 3.63 2.35
CA THR A 497 44.73 4.37 2.62
C THR A 497 44.73 5.01 4.02
N ALA A 498 45.27 4.33 5.02
CA ALA A 498 45.19 4.75 6.41
C ALA A 498 46.04 5.99 6.75
N ARG A 499 47.15 6.19 6.02
CA ARG A 499 48.12 7.30 6.16
C ARG A 499 48.57 7.55 7.60
N ASN A 500 48.97 6.49 8.30
CA ASN A 500 49.48 6.57 9.66
C ASN A 500 50.87 5.91 9.72
N GLN A 501 51.81 6.58 10.40
CA GLN A 501 53.19 6.15 10.58
C GLN A 501 53.31 4.74 11.16
N ASP A 502 52.58 4.43 12.24
CA ASP A 502 52.64 3.13 12.91
C ASP A 502 52.11 2.00 12.02
N ILE A 503 51.09 2.29 11.21
CA ILE A 503 50.49 1.31 10.30
C ILE A 503 51.45 0.99 9.16
N TYR A 504 52.17 1.98 8.65
CA TYR A 504 53.21 1.77 7.65
C TYR A 504 54.35 0.90 8.20
N ILE A 505 54.77 1.13 9.45
CA ILE A 505 55.81 0.30 10.10
C ILE A 505 55.31 -1.13 10.30
N LEU A 506 54.08 -1.31 10.81
CA LEU A 506 53.48 -2.64 10.99
C LEU A 506 53.33 -3.41 9.67
N ALA A 507 52.90 -2.73 8.60
CA ALA A 507 52.80 -3.31 7.26
C ALA A 507 54.17 -3.77 6.76
N ALA A 508 55.16 -2.88 6.84
CA ALA A 508 56.50 -3.16 6.34
C ALA A 508 57.18 -4.28 7.12
N ASN A 509 57.05 -4.30 8.46
CA ASN A 509 57.57 -5.37 9.31
C ASN A 509 56.98 -6.74 8.93
N TYR A 510 55.68 -6.79 8.62
CA TYR A 510 55.04 -8.01 8.15
C TYR A 510 55.58 -8.44 6.78
N LEU A 511 55.70 -7.51 5.83
CA LEU A 511 56.23 -7.80 4.50
C LEU A 511 57.68 -8.31 4.54
N GLN A 512 58.49 -7.88 5.53
CA GLN A 512 59.85 -8.42 5.73
C GLN A 512 59.86 -9.93 6.04
N THR A 513 58.78 -10.46 6.61
CA THR A 513 58.66 -11.90 6.93
C THR A 513 58.32 -12.76 5.72
N LEU A 514 57.93 -12.13 4.60
CA LEU A 514 57.61 -12.81 3.35
C LEU A 514 58.84 -12.96 2.47
N ASP A 515 58.71 -13.72 1.38
CA ASP A 515 59.78 -13.89 0.40
C ASP A 515 59.90 -12.67 -0.53
N TRP A 516 60.49 -11.59 0.00
CA TRP A 516 60.72 -10.33 -0.70
C TRP A 516 61.82 -10.42 -1.78
N LYS A 517 62.56 -11.53 -1.87
CA LYS A 517 63.57 -11.75 -2.91
C LYS A 517 62.95 -12.20 -4.23
N SER A 518 61.96 -13.08 -4.15
CA SER A 518 61.25 -13.60 -5.32
C SER A 518 60.27 -12.59 -5.93
N ASP A 519 59.71 -11.69 -5.11
CA ASP A 519 58.75 -10.68 -5.54
C ASP A 519 59.29 -9.25 -5.34
N GLU A 520 59.75 -8.64 -6.44
CA GLU A 520 60.26 -7.27 -6.48
C GLU A 520 59.19 -6.25 -6.03
N ASN A 521 57.89 -6.57 -6.16
CA ASN A 521 56.84 -5.69 -5.68
C ASN A 521 56.80 -5.63 -4.15
N VAL A 522 57.06 -6.73 -3.46
CA VAL A 522 57.12 -6.75 -1.99
C VAL A 522 58.29 -5.91 -1.51
N LEU A 523 59.46 -6.07 -2.14
CA LEU A 523 60.65 -5.26 -1.86
C LEU A 523 60.37 -3.75 -2.03
N ASN A 524 59.80 -3.36 -3.18
CA ASN A 524 59.48 -1.98 -3.47
C ASN A 524 58.45 -1.39 -2.48
N ASN A 525 57.46 -2.19 -2.06
CA ASN A 525 56.49 -1.78 -1.05
C ASN A 525 57.13 -1.62 0.34
N ILE A 526 58.04 -2.50 0.76
CA ILE A 526 58.77 -2.37 2.04
C ILE A 526 59.52 -1.03 2.09
N VAL A 527 60.31 -0.74 1.04
CA VAL A 527 61.07 0.51 0.93
C VAL A 527 60.15 1.73 0.93
N ALA A 528 59.06 1.68 0.15
CA ALA A 528 58.08 2.76 0.08
C ALA A 528 57.38 3.02 1.41
N LEU A 529 56.97 1.97 2.13
CA LEU A 529 56.26 2.07 3.41
C LEU A 529 57.16 2.64 4.51
N TYR A 530 58.40 2.18 4.66
CA TYR A 530 59.33 2.76 5.64
C TYR A 530 59.75 4.18 5.30
N SER A 531 59.94 4.49 4.02
CA SER A 531 60.27 5.85 3.58
C SER A 531 59.12 6.82 3.88
N ARG A 532 57.87 6.40 3.64
CA ARG A 532 56.66 7.19 3.93
C ARG A 532 56.40 7.37 5.43
N SER A 533 56.79 6.41 6.25
CA SER A 533 56.69 6.50 7.71
C SER A 533 57.85 7.25 8.37
N ASN A 534 58.83 7.72 7.59
CA ASN A 534 60.08 8.32 8.07
C ASN A 534 60.87 7.41 9.02
N ALA A 535 60.63 6.10 8.99
CA ALA A 535 61.26 5.12 9.85
C ALA A 535 62.60 4.64 9.26
N PHE A 536 63.53 5.56 9.02
CA PHE A 536 64.79 5.27 8.33
C PHE A 536 65.70 4.30 9.09
N GLY A 537 65.59 4.23 10.42
CA GLY A 537 66.31 3.23 11.23
C GLY A 537 65.85 1.79 10.96
N HIS A 538 64.54 1.58 10.75
CA HIS A 538 64.01 0.27 10.35
C HIS A 538 64.37 -0.07 8.90
N LEU A 539 64.35 0.92 8.00
CA LEU A 539 64.79 0.75 6.62
C LEU A 539 66.28 0.40 6.50
N ALA A 540 67.13 1.04 7.30
CA ALA A 540 68.55 0.70 7.38
C ALA A 540 68.77 -0.75 7.84
N GLY A 541 68.05 -1.17 8.89
CA GLY A 541 68.09 -2.56 9.35
C GLY A 541 67.61 -3.56 8.29
N PHE A 542 66.62 -3.20 7.48
CA PHE A 542 66.19 -4.02 6.36
C PHE A 542 67.29 -4.16 5.30
N TYR A 543 67.93 -3.06 4.89
CA TYR A 543 69.06 -3.13 3.94
C TYR A 543 70.28 -3.88 4.49
N GLU A 544 70.57 -3.77 5.79
CA GLU A 544 71.60 -4.60 6.45
C GLU A 544 71.24 -6.09 6.38
N ALA A 545 69.97 -6.47 6.61
CA ALA A 545 69.50 -7.84 6.47
C ALA A 545 69.56 -8.33 5.02
N CYS A 546 69.22 -7.47 4.05
CA CYS A 546 69.39 -7.76 2.63
C CYS A 546 70.86 -8.03 2.30
N ALA A 547 71.77 -7.16 2.74
CA ALA A 547 73.20 -7.32 2.52
C ALA A 547 73.74 -8.61 3.13
N LYS A 548 73.33 -8.92 4.36
CA LYS A 548 73.71 -10.16 5.04
C LYS A 548 73.25 -11.39 4.26
N ALA A 549 72.01 -11.41 3.80
CA ALA A 549 71.49 -12.52 3.01
C ALA A 549 72.22 -12.68 1.65
N GLU A 550 72.55 -11.58 0.95
CA GLU A 550 73.33 -11.65 -0.31
C GLU A 550 74.76 -12.19 -0.09
N ILE A 551 75.39 -11.81 1.02
CA ILE A 551 76.77 -12.22 1.35
C ILE A 551 76.82 -13.65 1.88
N ASP A 552 75.98 -13.99 2.85
CA ASP A 552 76.02 -15.28 3.56
C ASP A 552 75.45 -16.41 2.71
N ASP A 553 74.31 -16.19 2.03
CA ASP A 553 73.61 -17.26 1.32
C ASP A 553 74.06 -17.39 -0.15
N TYR A 554 74.36 -16.27 -0.82
CA TYR A 554 74.65 -16.24 -2.27
C TYR A 554 76.10 -15.90 -2.61
N ARG A 555 76.89 -15.44 -1.62
CA ARG A 555 78.27 -14.97 -1.81
C ARG A 555 78.38 -13.87 -2.88
N ASP A 556 77.32 -13.09 -3.09
CA ASP A 556 77.29 -11.95 -4.01
C ASP A 556 77.72 -10.69 -3.25
N TYR A 557 79.04 -10.53 -3.13
CA TYR A 557 79.64 -9.43 -2.39
C TYR A 557 79.39 -8.06 -3.05
N GLU A 558 79.20 -8.00 -4.38
CA GLU A 558 78.91 -6.72 -5.06
C GLU A 558 77.51 -6.20 -4.70
N LYS A 559 76.47 -7.06 -4.75
CA LYS A 559 75.13 -6.66 -4.30
C LYS A 559 75.06 -6.40 -2.80
N GLY A 560 75.75 -7.21 -2.00
CA GLY A 560 75.90 -6.97 -0.57
C GLY A 560 76.51 -5.59 -0.27
N TYR A 561 77.57 -5.22 -1.00
CA TYR A 561 78.19 -3.90 -0.90
C TYR A 561 77.23 -2.75 -1.28
N MET A 562 76.43 -2.90 -2.34
CA MET A 562 75.44 -1.89 -2.72
C MET A 562 74.35 -1.72 -1.64
N ALA A 563 73.83 -2.83 -1.11
CA ALA A 563 72.82 -2.81 -0.04
C ALA A 563 73.34 -2.16 1.25
N LEU A 564 74.60 -2.41 1.65
CA LEU A 564 75.21 -1.75 2.82
C LEU A 564 75.39 -0.23 2.62
N ASN A 565 75.71 0.22 1.42
CA ASN A 565 75.77 1.65 1.13
C ASN A 565 74.40 2.32 1.24
N GLU A 566 73.33 1.66 0.81
CA GLU A 566 71.96 2.15 1.00
C GLU A 566 71.53 2.13 2.47
N ALA A 567 71.93 1.11 3.24
CA ALA A 567 71.74 1.09 4.70
C ALA A 567 72.42 2.29 5.38
N ASN A 568 73.66 2.61 4.99
CA ASN A 568 74.41 3.74 5.53
C ASN A 568 73.76 5.09 5.17
N ARG A 569 73.25 5.24 3.94
CA ARG A 569 72.48 6.42 3.53
C ARG A 569 71.20 6.57 4.36
N CYS A 570 70.51 5.48 4.65
CA CYS A 570 69.31 5.50 5.49
C CYS A 570 69.64 5.84 6.95
N LEU A 571 70.72 5.32 7.52
CA LEU A 571 71.15 5.68 8.88
C LEU A 571 71.49 7.17 9.00
N LEU A 572 72.19 7.75 8.01
CA LEU A 572 72.47 9.19 8.02
C LEU A 572 71.19 10.02 8.02
N LYS A 573 70.20 9.64 7.20
CA LYS A 573 68.87 10.28 7.21
C LYS A 573 68.11 10.06 8.52
N ALA A 574 68.36 8.96 9.23
CA ALA A 574 67.77 8.71 10.55
C ALA A 574 68.38 9.63 11.62
N ILE A 575 69.71 9.79 11.61
CA ILE A 575 70.46 10.69 12.50
C ILE A 575 69.99 12.14 12.34
N GLU A 576 69.84 12.60 11.09
CA GLU A 576 69.36 13.96 10.78
C GLU A 576 67.95 14.26 11.34
N ARG A 577 67.14 13.23 11.58
CA ARG A 577 65.72 13.38 11.96
C ARG A 577 65.41 13.04 13.41
N ASN A 578 66.21 12.19 14.05
CA ASN A 578 65.99 11.72 15.42
C ASN A 578 67.13 12.16 16.36
N ALA A 579 67.00 13.36 16.92
CA ALA A 579 67.98 13.96 17.82
C ALA A 579 68.19 13.21 19.16
N THR A 580 67.26 12.33 19.55
CA THR A 580 67.29 11.64 20.85
C THR A 580 68.10 10.34 20.86
N GLU A 581 68.35 9.73 19.71
CA GLU A 581 69.13 8.47 19.58
C GLU A 581 70.44 8.68 18.78
N GLU A 582 70.89 9.94 18.68
CA GLU A 582 71.96 10.35 17.77
C GLU A 582 73.26 9.57 18.02
N GLU A 583 73.69 9.45 19.28
CA GLU A 583 74.93 8.78 19.68
C GLU A 583 74.92 7.27 19.32
N ARG A 584 73.81 6.58 19.59
CA ARG A 584 73.63 5.16 19.26
C ARG A 584 73.59 4.92 17.76
N LEU A 585 72.93 5.80 17.01
CA LEU A 585 72.85 5.71 15.56
C LEU A 585 74.19 6.05 14.89
N GLN A 586 74.97 6.96 15.47
CA GLN A 586 76.33 7.28 15.04
C GLN A 586 77.28 6.08 15.22
N GLU A 587 77.26 5.42 16.38
CA GLU A 587 78.05 4.20 16.61
C GLU A 587 77.68 3.09 15.61
N ARG A 588 76.38 2.89 15.36
CA ARG A 588 75.90 1.95 14.32
C ARG A 588 76.36 2.35 12.91
N CYS A 589 76.45 3.65 12.61
CA CYS A 589 76.94 4.16 11.33
C CYS A 589 78.45 3.91 11.17
N GLU A 590 79.25 4.09 12.23
CA GLU A 590 80.69 3.81 12.20
C GLU A 590 81.00 2.33 12.01
N THR A 591 80.29 1.46 12.72
CA THR A 591 80.43 0.00 12.56
C THR A 591 80.06 -0.44 11.15
N LEU A 592 78.97 0.08 10.60
CA LEU A 592 78.57 -0.19 9.22
C LEU A 592 79.60 0.31 8.20
N ARG A 593 80.19 1.51 8.39
CA ARG A 593 81.24 2.04 7.52
C ARG A 593 82.49 1.17 7.51
N LYS A 594 82.89 0.62 8.67
CA LYS A 594 83.99 -0.35 8.76
C LYS A 594 83.68 -1.60 7.93
N ALA A 595 82.48 -2.18 8.09
CA ALA A 595 82.05 -3.34 7.31
C ALA A 595 82.03 -3.07 5.80
N ILE A 596 81.55 -1.90 5.36
CA ILE A 596 81.57 -1.46 3.95
C ILE A 596 83.01 -1.40 3.42
N MET A 597 83.96 -0.87 4.21
CA MET A 597 85.37 -0.79 3.82
C MET A 597 86.00 -2.18 3.68
N ASP A 598 85.70 -3.08 4.59
CA ASP A 598 86.26 -4.44 4.59
C ASP A 598 85.74 -5.26 3.41
N ILE A 599 84.43 -5.18 3.13
CA ILE A 599 83.83 -5.83 1.95
C ILE A 599 84.36 -5.21 0.65
N LYS A 600 84.55 -3.88 0.60
CA LYS A 600 85.15 -3.21 -0.56
C LYS A 600 86.56 -3.71 -0.84
N LYS A 601 87.39 -3.85 0.21
CA LYS A 601 88.74 -4.43 0.10
C LYS A 601 88.67 -5.88 -0.37
N PHE A 602 87.75 -6.67 0.17
CA PHE A 602 87.56 -8.06 -0.24
C PHE A 602 87.20 -8.19 -1.72
N ILE A 603 86.24 -7.40 -2.23
CA ILE A 603 85.87 -7.37 -3.66
C ILE A 603 87.07 -6.97 -4.53
N GLN A 604 87.88 -6.01 -4.09
CA GLN A 604 89.08 -5.58 -4.80
C GLN A 604 90.20 -6.63 -4.83
N LEU A 605 90.25 -7.52 -3.84
CA LEU A 605 91.21 -8.63 -3.77
C LEU A 605 90.74 -9.88 -4.53
N GLN A 606 89.43 -9.98 -4.81
CA GLN A 606 88.83 -11.09 -5.55
C GLN A 606 88.85 -10.87 -7.08
N LYS A 607 89.01 -9.61 -7.53
CA LYS A 607 89.27 -9.23 -8.92
C LYS A 607 90.77 -9.30 -9.22
#